data_AF-A0A354M744-F1
#
_entry.id   AF-A0A354M744-F1
#
_cell.length_a   1.000
_cell.length_b   1.000
_cell.length_c   1.000
_cell.angle_alpha   90.00
_cell.angle_beta   90.00
_cell.angle_gamma   90.00
#
_symmetry.space_group_name_H-M   'P 1'
#
loop_
_entity.id
_entity.type
_entity.pdbx_description
1 polymer ?
#
loop_
_entity_poly.entity_id
_entity_poly.type
_entity_poly.pdbx_seq_one_letter_code
_entity_poly.pdbx_strand_id
1 'polypeptide(L)' 'NTVSVNGCEITCLAGAALSAVCRAALSSSLTGAEFAYGIPGTAGGALYMNAGAYGGEMAGIIKDADYVTK' A
#
# COMPACT_ATOMS: atom_id res chain seq x y z
N ASN A 1 4.28 -8.70 -10.06
CA ASN A 1 3.99 -7.43 -9.36
C ASN A 1 5.02 -7.22 -8.27
N THR A 2 6.01 -6.39 -8.53
CA THR A 2 7.16 -6.18 -7.65
C THR A 2 6.76 -5.38 -6.42
N VAL A 3 7.15 -5.87 -5.24
CA VAL A 3 7.10 -5.16 -3.95
C VAL A 3 8.52 -5.22 -3.38
N SER A 4 9.09 -4.07 -3.06
CA SER A 4 10.44 -3.94 -2.49
C SER A 4 10.39 -3.14 -1.20
N VAL A 5 11.22 -3.52 -0.24
CA VAL A 5 11.30 -2.85 1.06
C VAL A 5 12.70 -2.25 1.20
N ASN A 6 12.77 -0.98 1.59
CA ASN A 6 14.01 -0.28 1.86
C ASN A 6 13.89 0.46 3.20
N GLY A 7 14.51 -0.07 4.24
CA GLY A 7 14.37 0.45 5.60
C GLY A 7 12.90 0.44 6.03
N CYS A 8 12.32 1.63 6.21
CA CYS A 8 10.93 1.82 6.60
C CYS A 8 9.98 2.15 5.43
N GLU A 9 10.44 2.04 4.19
CA GLU A 9 9.66 2.38 3.00
C GLU A 9 9.36 1.13 2.17
N ILE A 10 8.14 1.06 1.64
CA ILE A 10 7.70 0.00 0.73
C ILE A 10 7.34 0.63 -0.61
N THR A 11 8.01 0.18 -1.67
CA THR A 11 7.69 0.55 -3.04
C THR A 11 6.99 -0.62 -3.72
N CYS A 12 5.89 -0.37 -4.41
CA CYS A 12 5.17 -1.39 -5.13
C CYS A 12 4.59 -0.85 -6.44
N LEU A 13 4.43 -1.75 -7.42
CA LEU A 13 3.72 -1.39 -8.66
C LEU A 13 2.22 -1.25 -8.39
N ALA A 14 1.54 -0.38 -9.13
CA ALA A 14 0.11 -0.11 -8.99
C ALA A 14 -0.79 -1.37 -9.09
N GLY A 15 -0.35 -2.40 -9.80
CA GLY A 15 -1.07 -3.68 -9.90
C GLY A 15 -0.84 -4.66 -8.73
N ALA A 16 0.06 -4.37 -7.80
CA ALA A 16 0.33 -5.24 -6.65
C ALA A 16 -0.94 -5.44 -5.81
N ALA A 17 -1.20 -6.67 -5.38
CA ALA A 17 -2.30 -6.94 -4.47
C ALA A 17 -2.05 -6.19 -3.15
N LEU A 18 -3.05 -5.48 -2.63
CA LEU A 18 -2.88 -4.69 -1.41
C LEU A 18 -2.50 -5.57 -0.21
N SER A 19 -3.05 -6.79 -0.16
CA SER A 19 -2.67 -7.81 0.83
C SER A 19 -1.19 -8.23 0.74
N ALA A 20 -0.58 -8.21 -0.45
CA ALA A 20 0.84 -8.51 -0.62
C ALA A 20 1.71 -7.36 -0.07
N VAL A 21 1.29 -6.11 -0.24
CA VAL A 21 1.97 -4.93 0.36
C VAL A 21 1.91 -5.01 1.89
N CYS A 22 0.73 -5.32 2.44
CA CYS A 22 0.57 -5.50 3.89
C CYS A 22 1.42 -6.65 4.45
N ARG A 23 1.55 -7.76 3.70
CA ARG A 23 2.44 -8.87 4.07
C ARG A 23 3.91 -8.47 4.02
N ALA A 24 4.34 -7.67 3.03
CA ALA A 24 5.70 -7.17 2.98
C ALA A 24 6.02 -6.24 4.17
N ALA A 25 5.06 -5.41 4.57
CA ALA A 25 5.17 -4.58 5.78
C ALA A 25 5.34 -5.46 7.02
N LEU A 26 4.48 -6.46 7.19
CA LEU A 26 4.55 -7.42 8.30
C LEU A 26 5.90 -8.16 8.34
N SER A 27 6.36 -8.71 7.21
CA SER A 27 7.64 -9.41 7.12
C SER A 27 8.84 -8.52 7.43
N SER A 28 8.69 -7.21 7.28
CA SER A 28 9.73 -6.22 7.54
C SER A 28 9.55 -5.51 8.89
N SER A 29 8.64 -5.98 9.74
CA SER A 29 8.31 -5.38 11.04
C SER A 29 7.87 -3.91 10.95
N LEU A 30 7.21 -3.53 9.87
CA LEU A 30 6.67 -2.19 9.66
C LEU A 30 5.18 -2.14 10.06
N THR A 31 4.81 -1.07 10.75
CA THR A 31 3.44 -0.76 11.19
C THR A 31 2.83 0.35 10.33
N GLY A 32 1.50 0.51 10.37
CA GLY A 32 0.74 1.57 9.71
C GLY A 32 -0.14 1.08 8.57
N ALA A 33 0.18 -0.06 7.95
CA ALA A 33 -0.59 -0.64 6.82
C ALA A 33 -1.60 -1.72 7.24
N GLU A 34 -1.80 -1.96 8.53
CA GLU A 34 -2.64 -3.05 9.06
C GLU A 34 -4.10 -2.90 8.62
N PHE A 35 -4.59 -1.66 8.57
CA PHE A 35 -5.96 -1.34 8.17
C PHE A 35 -6.30 -1.87 6.77
N ALA A 36 -5.30 -1.94 5.88
CA ALA A 36 -5.47 -2.26 4.47
C ALA A 36 -5.50 -3.76 4.18
N TYR A 37 -5.12 -4.62 5.13
CA TYR A 37 -4.95 -6.07 4.88
C TYR A 37 -6.21 -6.76 4.37
N GLY A 38 -7.38 -6.34 4.86
CA GLY A 38 -8.68 -6.90 4.50
C GLY A 38 -9.33 -6.26 3.26
N ILE A 39 -8.77 -5.19 2.72
CA ILE A 39 -9.38 -4.47 1.59
C ILE A 39 -9.01 -5.21 0.29
N PRO A 40 -10.00 -5.71 -0.47
CA PRO A 40 -9.71 -6.38 -1.74
C PRO A 40 -9.28 -5.35 -2.80
N GLY A 41 -8.39 -5.77 -3.70
CA GLY A 41 -7.96 -4.97 -4.84
C GLY A 41 -6.44 -4.78 -4.92
N THR A 42 -6.03 -3.75 -5.66
CA THR A 42 -4.63 -3.44 -5.92
C THR A 42 -4.18 -2.18 -5.18
N ALA A 43 -2.87 -2.02 -5.00
CA ALA A 43 -2.27 -0.83 -4.39
C ALA A 43 -2.64 0.46 -5.14
N GLY A 44 -2.68 0.43 -6.48
CA GLY A 44 -3.09 1.57 -7.29
C GLY A 44 -4.57 1.91 -7.15
N GLY A 45 -5.45 0.90 -7.07
CA GLY A 45 -6.87 1.13 -6.80
C GLY A 45 -7.10 1.68 -5.40
N ALA A 46 -6.35 1.17 -4.41
CA ALA A 46 -6.38 1.66 -3.04
C ALA A 46 -5.92 3.13 -2.96
N LEU A 47 -4.83 3.47 -3.64
CA LEU A 47 -4.36 4.85 -3.78
C LEU A 47 -5.43 5.75 -4.40
N TYR A 48 -6.00 5.34 -5.54
CA TYR A 48 -7.01 6.12 -6.27
C TYR A 48 -8.26 6.41 -5.41
N MET A 49 -8.70 5.43 -4.62
CA MET A 49 -9.90 5.54 -3.79
C MET A 49 -9.64 6.14 -2.41
N ASN A 50 -8.39 6.47 -2.06
CA ASN A 50 -7.96 6.69 -0.68
C ASN A 50 -8.54 5.62 0.26
N ALA A 51 -8.31 4.34 -0.07
CA ALA A 51 -8.95 3.24 0.63
C ALA A 51 -8.66 3.27 2.14
N GLY A 52 -9.68 3.00 2.94
CA GLY A 52 -9.57 3.04 4.39
C GLY A 52 -10.51 2.05 5.08
N ALA A 53 -10.10 1.59 6.24
CA ALA A 53 -10.85 0.69 7.12
C ALA A 53 -10.33 0.83 8.55
N TYR A 54 -11.11 0.41 9.55
CA TYR A 54 -10.65 0.35 10.96
C TYR A 54 -10.01 1.65 11.50
N GLY A 55 -10.39 2.81 10.96
CA GLY A 55 -9.85 4.13 11.34
C GLY A 55 -8.54 4.53 10.67
N GLY A 56 -7.95 3.70 9.81
CA GLY A 56 -6.80 4.03 8.97
C GLY A 56 -7.18 4.21 7.50
N GLU A 57 -6.35 4.95 6.75
CA GLU A 57 -6.55 5.22 5.32
C GLU A 57 -5.22 5.40 4.57
N MET A 58 -5.24 5.21 3.25
CA MET A 58 -4.04 5.32 2.40
C MET A 58 -3.34 6.68 2.55
N ALA A 59 -4.08 7.78 2.66
CA ALA A 59 -3.51 9.11 2.86
C ALA A 59 -2.63 9.23 4.12
N GLY A 60 -2.83 8.36 5.12
CA GLY A 60 -2.00 8.31 6.32
C GLY A 60 -0.63 7.64 6.13
N ILE A 61 -0.41 6.91 5.03
CA ILE A 61 0.81 6.13 4.79
C ILE A 61 1.49 6.36 3.43
N ILE A 62 0.79 6.95 2.46
CA ILE A 62 1.36 7.28 1.15
C ILE A 62 2.38 8.42 1.30
N LYS A 63 3.57 8.22 0.73
CA LYS A 63 4.60 9.27 0.63
C LYS A 63 4.63 9.93 -0.74
N ASP A 64 4.61 9.14 -1.80
CA ASP A 64 4.63 9.57 -3.19
C ASP A 64 3.96 8.51 -4.09
N ALA A 65 3.67 8.89 -5.33
CA ALA A 65 3.13 8.00 -6.35
C ALA A 65 3.51 8.48 -7.76
N ASP A 66 4.02 7.56 -8.57
CA ASP A 66 4.26 7.80 -9.99
C ASP A 66 2.97 7.58 -10.79
N TYR A 67 2.65 8.55 -11.64
CA TYR A 67 1.46 8.52 -12.50
C TYR A 67 1.78 9.09 -13.88
N VAL A 68 0.97 8.72 -14.87
CA VAL A 68 1.09 9.21 -16.24
C VAL A 68 -0.14 10.07 -16.55
N THR A 69 0.11 11.30 -17.00
CA THR A 69 -0.92 12.20 -17.52
C THR A 69 -1.06 12.04 -19.03
N LYS A 70 -2.14 12.59 -19.58
CA LYS A 70 -2.36 12.64 -21.04
C LYS A 70 -1.43 13.63 -21.72
#